data_AF-A0A661NTJ5-F1
#
_entry.id   AF-A0A661NTJ5-F1
#
_cell.length_a   1.000
_cell.length_b   1.000
_cell.length_c   1.000
_cell.angle_alpha   90.00
_cell.angle_beta   90.00
_cell.angle_gamma   90.00
#
_symmetry.space_group_name_H-M   'P 1'
#
loop_
_entity.id
_entity.type
_entity.pdbx_description
1 polymer ?
#
loop_
_entity_poly.entity_id
_entity_poly.type
_entity_poly.pdbx_seq_one_letter_code
_entity_poly.pdbx_strand_id
1 'polypeptide(L)'
;MSYQRSAAPLAALAALSLTVLVVLGITSCSESGFEVVVELRTDLVPDIEFDRVRTELVTGVGLGSDSSGRLSEVAATPTGDYFTGFRVAEFSGVAPGSYLIRVQVIAGAGIAAERFVAVDLTANTAAQVVVTRSCRGVTCPEEGDAAGAISCVGGLCVLPECTTGREEACPPRECARPGDCPASTTACSEATCIDGLCIATLDDAVCSAEERCHPELGCVDTTVCVPLSEICNGADDDCDDSADEDFDLSSDIDHCGACGNACGTANGAARCDGGTCRVNCNPGFADCNGISGDGCEVDISAATDCGGCGAACTAPTPLCESTGDDSFACAADCAAGTTLCGSSCVDTSDTATHCGSCGNRCDNVAGTSNGATPVCTASSCSFACNVDRADCNAVSADGCEVRVNEDANNCGACGTRCSVTNGTAGCGDRTCVIASCNAGWADCDGNYDNGCETSTRTLSNCGSCGTSCSLPNSTSTCASGTCRVASCNAGWGNCGLVSGDGCSTPLNTLTNCGSCGTACSFNHAMSTCGGGTCSMGTCETGWLDCNDMAFDGCETGRFMPCPVEM
;
A
#
# COMPACT_ATOMS: atom_id res chain seq x y z
N MET A 1 -64.60 29.38 17.12
CA MET A 1 -63.42 29.01 17.94
C MET A 1 -62.23 29.75 17.37
N SER A 2 -61.59 30.54 18.23
CA SER A 2 -60.58 31.59 18.01
C SER A 2 -59.43 31.16 17.06
N TYR A 3 -59.05 31.93 16.03
CA TYR A 3 -58.16 33.13 16.04
C TYR A 3 -56.88 32.85 16.86
N GLN A 4 -55.62 32.93 16.39
CA GLN A 4 -54.86 33.75 15.42
C GLN A 4 -53.42 33.14 15.32
N ARG A 5 -52.48 33.40 14.40
CA ARG A 5 -52.06 34.62 13.66
C ARG A 5 -51.00 34.26 12.59
N SER A 6 -51.00 35.00 11.48
CA SER A 6 -50.05 34.90 10.35
C SER A 6 -48.87 35.89 10.44
N ALA A 7 -47.75 35.48 9.84
CA ALA A 7 -46.74 36.17 9.00
C ALA A 7 -46.34 37.67 9.22
N ALA A 8 -45.02 37.85 9.45
CA ALA A 8 -43.98 38.76 8.88
C ALA A 8 -44.32 39.97 7.96
N PRO A 9 -43.35 40.81 7.50
CA PRO A 9 -42.15 41.47 8.09
C PRO A 9 -42.08 42.99 7.73
N LEU A 10 -41.01 43.73 8.11
CA LEU A 10 -40.25 44.74 7.30
C LEU A 10 -39.62 45.89 8.12
N ALA A 11 -38.45 46.31 7.60
CA ALA A 11 -37.81 47.63 7.62
C ALA A 11 -36.76 47.94 8.71
N ALA A 12 -35.51 47.90 8.26
CA ALA A 12 -34.33 48.55 8.83
C ALA A 12 -34.30 50.07 8.51
N LEU A 13 -33.60 50.86 9.34
CA LEU A 13 -32.78 52.07 9.05
C LEU A 13 -32.52 52.81 10.38
N ALA A 14 -31.28 52.77 10.92
CA ALA A 14 -30.27 53.85 10.91
C ALA A 14 -30.62 55.07 11.80
N ALA A 15 -29.79 55.70 12.63
CA ALA A 15 -28.38 55.56 13.04
C ALA A 15 -28.11 56.56 14.21
N LEU A 16 -26.90 56.48 14.78
CA LEU A 16 -26.15 57.49 15.58
C LEU A 16 -26.32 57.61 17.13
N SER A 17 -25.29 57.07 17.81
CA SER A 17 -24.34 57.77 18.71
C SER A 17 -24.82 58.40 20.03
N LEU A 18 -24.40 57.81 21.16
CA LEU A 18 -23.61 58.54 22.16
C LEU A 18 -22.80 57.59 23.09
N THR A 19 -21.49 57.76 23.06
CA THR A 19 -20.44 57.16 23.88
C THR A 19 -20.63 57.37 25.39
N VAL A 20 -20.58 56.28 26.17
CA VAL A 20 -20.19 56.30 27.59
C VAL A 20 -18.96 55.41 27.75
N LEU A 21 -17.83 56.07 27.98
CA LEU A 21 -16.53 55.46 28.22
C LEU A 21 -16.48 54.98 29.69
N VAL A 22 -16.75 53.70 29.92
CA VAL A 22 -16.42 53.04 31.20
C VAL A 22 -15.12 52.27 31.00
N VAL A 23 -14.03 52.84 31.50
CA VAL A 23 -12.74 52.17 31.60
C VAL A 23 -12.82 51.17 32.75
N LEU A 24 -13.28 49.95 32.44
CA LEU A 24 -13.06 48.77 33.27
C LEU A 24 -11.73 48.18 32.82
N GLY A 25 -10.69 48.44 33.59
CA GLY A 25 -9.40 47.74 33.49
C GLY A 25 -9.55 46.29 33.92
N ILE A 26 -10.09 45.46 33.03
CA ILE A 26 -9.86 44.03 33.06
C ILE A 26 -8.50 43.80 32.42
N THR A 27 -7.51 43.48 33.24
CA THR A 27 -6.36 42.68 32.82
C THR A 27 -6.92 41.31 32.41
N SER A 28 -7.44 41.23 31.19
CA SER A 28 -7.58 39.97 30.46
C SER A 28 -6.16 39.57 30.09
N CYS A 29 -5.50 38.78 30.94
CA CYS A 29 -4.53 37.84 30.41
C CYS A 29 -5.31 36.95 29.46
N SER A 30 -5.16 37.13 28.15
CA SER A 30 -5.69 36.17 27.20
C SER A 30 -4.97 34.85 27.45
N GLU A 31 -5.65 33.88 28.04
CA GLU A 31 -5.32 32.47 27.88
C GLU A 31 -5.63 32.07 26.43
N SER A 32 -4.96 32.69 25.48
CA SER A 32 -5.08 32.42 24.05
C SER A 32 -4.07 31.33 23.69
N GLY A 33 -4.26 30.13 24.24
CA GLY A 33 -3.66 28.95 23.63
C GLY A 33 -4.50 28.54 22.41
N PHE A 34 -3.89 27.80 21.51
CA PHE A 34 -4.55 27.28 20.32
C PHE A 34 -5.41 26.07 20.64
N GLU A 35 -6.37 25.83 19.75
CA GLU A 35 -7.15 24.60 19.69
C GLU A 35 -6.47 23.63 18.72
N VAL A 36 -6.24 22.40 19.17
CA VAL A 36 -5.70 21.31 18.34
C VAL A 36 -6.75 20.21 18.28
N VAL A 37 -7.29 19.97 17.09
CA VAL A 37 -8.21 18.87 16.81
C VAL A 37 -7.43 17.78 16.08
N VAL A 38 -7.59 16.53 16.48
CA VAL A 38 -6.95 15.39 15.81
C VAL A 38 -8.03 14.51 15.19
N GLU A 39 -7.90 14.27 13.89
CA GLU A 39 -8.76 13.38 13.12
C GLU A 39 -7.95 12.17 12.65
N LEU A 40 -8.41 10.97 13.01
CA LEU A 40 -7.83 9.71 12.57
C LEU A 40 -8.44 9.31 11.23
N ARG A 41 -7.58 8.99 10.26
CA ARG A 41 -7.93 8.23 9.06
C ARG A 41 -7.29 6.84 9.12
N THR A 42 -8.07 5.79 8.95
CA THR A 42 -7.55 4.42 8.92
C THR A 42 -8.48 3.49 8.13
N ASP A 43 -7.89 2.46 7.54
CA ASP A 43 -8.58 1.29 6.99
C ASP A 43 -8.59 0.08 7.93
N LEU A 44 -8.14 0.27 9.19
CA LEU A 44 -8.43 -0.67 10.25
C LEU A 44 -9.93 -0.62 10.59
N VAL A 45 -10.51 -1.77 10.92
CA VAL A 45 -11.93 -1.94 11.20
C VAL A 45 -12.20 -1.80 12.70
N PRO A 46 -12.99 -0.83 13.16
CA PRO A 46 -13.32 -0.70 14.58
C PRO A 46 -14.09 -1.93 15.07
N ASP A 47 -13.93 -2.30 16.35
CA ASP A 47 -14.48 -3.50 17.01
C ASP A 47 -13.96 -4.85 16.49
N ILE A 48 -13.17 -4.86 15.41
CA ILE A 48 -12.51 -6.06 14.89
C ILE A 48 -10.99 -5.92 15.08
N GLU A 49 -10.39 -4.87 14.53
CA GLU A 49 -8.94 -4.64 14.59
C GLU A 49 -8.54 -3.65 15.71
N PHE A 50 -9.50 -2.92 16.31
CA PHE A 50 -9.23 -2.02 17.45
C PHE A 50 -10.50 -1.63 18.22
N ASP A 51 -10.38 -1.41 19.54
CA ASP A 51 -11.47 -1.02 20.44
C ASP A 51 -11.36 0.41 20.97
N ARG A 52 -10.19 1.04 20.88
CA ARG A 52 -9.98 2.43 21.31
C ARG A 52 -8.84 3.12 20.57
N VAL A 53 -8.87 4.44 20.62
CA VAL A 53 -7.81 5.31 20.10
C VAL A 53 -7.32 6.19 21.22
N ARG A 54 -6.01 6.13 21.50
CA ARG A 54 -5.34 7.04 22.42
C ARG A 54 -4.53 8.05 21.62
N THR A 55 -4.77 9.33 21.90
CA THR A 55 -4.04 10.43 21.29
C THR A 55 -3.30 11.20 22.37
N GLU A 56 -2.01 11.41 22.18
CA GLU A 56 -1.15 12.19 23.07
C GLU A 56 -0.52 13.35 22.31
N LEU A 57 -0.54 14.54 22.92
CA LEU A 57 0.17 15.72 22.43
C LEU A 57 1.39 15.98 23.32
N VAL A 58 2.58 15.73 22.79
CA VAL A 58 3.85 15.73 23.51
C VAL A 58 4.71 16.92 23.09
N THR A 59 5.32 17.64 24.06
CA THR A 59 6.31 18.70 23.77
C THR A 59 7.65 18.07 23.40
N GLY A 60 8.25 18.50 22.29
CA GLY A 60 9.45 17.85 21.72
C GLY A 60 10.72 17.98 22.57
N VAL A 61 10.90 17.08 23.56
CA VAL A 61 12.17 16.43 23.94
C VAL A 61 11.86 15.27 24.91
N GLY A 62 12.07 14.03 24.45
CA GLY A 62 12.08 12.81 25.27
C GLY A 62 10.82 11.94 25.15
N LEU A 63 10.89 10.89 24.34
CA LEU A 63 9.92 9.77 24.30
C LEU A 63 10.22 8.75 25.41
N GLY A 64 10.48 9.24 26.62
CA GLY A 64 10.51 8.39 27.80
C GLY A 64 9.08 8.20 28.30
N SER A 65 8.83 7.12 29.03
CA SER A 65 7.58 6.80 29.74
C SER A 65 7.12 7.86 30.78
N ASP A 66 7.69 9.07 30.77
CA ASP A 66 7.49 10.18 31.71
C ASP A 66 7.36 11.55 31.01
N SER A 67 7.10 11.60 29.70
CA SER A 67 6.75 12.86 29.04
C SER A 67 5.37 13.33 29.49
N SER A 68 5.28 14.50 30.12
CA SER A 68 4.01 15.13 30.53
C SER A 68 3.22 15.65 29.32
N GLY A 69 2.71 14.74 28.48
CA GLY A 69 1.86 15.05 27.35
C GLY A 69 0.39 15.29 27.75
N ARG A 70 -0.37 15.96 26.89
CA ARG A 70 -1.84 16.02 27.04
C ARG A 70 -2.44 14.79 26.38
N LEU A 71 -3.27 14.06 27.12
CA LEU A 71 -3.81 12.78 26.67
C LEU A 71 -5.34 12.84 26.47
N SER A 72 -5.81 12.19 25.42
CA SER A 72 -7.21 11.94 25.13
C SER A 72 -7.35 10.48 24.70
N GLU A 73 -8.33 9.76 25.24
CA GLU A 73 -8.61 8.38 24.85
C GLU A 73 -10.11 8.27 24.55
N VAL A 74 -10.45 7.70 23.39
CA VAL A 74 -11.82 7.53 22.92
C VAL A 74 -12.04 6.08 22.53
N ALA A 75 -13.21 5.52 22.86
CA ALA A 75 -13.61 4.21 22.37
C ALA A 75 -13.81 4.25 20.85
N ALA A 76 -13.45 3.17 20.17
CA ALA A 76 -13.78 2.95 18.78
C ALA A 76 -15.30 2.98 18.63
N THR A 77 -15.78 3.70 17.63
CA THR A 77 -17.22 3.79 17.35
C THR A 77 -17.51 2.98 16.10
N PRO A 78 -18.29 1.88 16.16
CA PRO A 78 -18.57 1.07 14.98
C PRO A 78 -19.10 1.87 13.79
N THR A 79 -19.91 2.90 14.07
CA THR A 79 -20.52 3.78 13.06
C THR A 79 -19.65 4.99 12.69
N GLY A 80 -18.42 5.08 13.21
CA GLY A 80 -17.49 6.15 12.89
C GLY A 80 -16.96 6.02 11.47
N ASP A 81 -16.96 7.11 10.72
CA ASP A 81 -16.32 7.18 9.41
C ASP A 81 -14.81 7.45 9.57
N TYR A 82 -14.06 6.39 9.84
CA TYR A 82 -12.60 6.44 9.94
C TYR A 82 -11.93 6.53 8.58
N PHE A 83 -12.63 6.31 7.47
CA PHE A 83 -12.05 6.43 6.14
C PHE A 83 -11.90 7.90 5.73
N THR A 84 -12.96 8.71 5.89
CA THR A 84 -12.89 10.14 5.55
C THR A 84 -12.28 11.00 6.65
N GLY A 85 -12.26 10.49 7.89
CA GLY A 85 -11.64 11.10 9.05
C GLY A 85 -12.60 11.16 10.24
N PHE A 86 -12.20 10.56 11.35
CA PHE A 86 -12.97 10.56 12.59
C PHE A 86 -12.24 11.37 13.67
N ARG A 87 -12.94 12.30 14.32
CA ARG A 87 -12.33 13.12 15.38
C ARG A 87 -12.06 12.25 16.61
N VAL A 88 -10.78 12.12 16.97
CA VAL A 88 -10.32 11.29 18.10
C VAL A 88 -9.78 12.09 19.28
N ALA A 89 -9.42 13.36 19.08
CA ALA A 89 -9.02 14.24 20.19
C ALA A 89 -9.29 15.72 19.93
N GLU A 90 -9.44 16.48 21.02
CA GLU A 90 -9.54 17.93 21.02
C GLU A 90 -8.80 18.51 22.23
N PHE A 91 -7.78 19.33 21.98
CA PHE A 91 -6.95 19.97 22.99
C PHE A 91 -7.08 21.49 22.90
N SER A 92 -7.72 22.11 23.90
CA SER A 92 -7.86 23.57 23.96
C SER A 92 -6.75 24.21 24.80
N GLY A 93 -6.31 25.41 24.46
CA GLY A 93 -5.33 26.14 25.28
C GLY A 93 -3.89 25.66 25.13
N VAL A 94 -3.51 25.09 23.98
CA VAL A 94 -2.14 24.66 23.70
C VAL A 94 -1.25 25.87 23.40
N ALA A 95 -0.09 25.96 24.04
CA ALA A 95 0.86 27.04 23.75
C ALA A 95 1.43 26.92 22.32
N PRO A 96 1.83 28.03 21.68
CA PRO A 96 2.59 27.97 20.43
C PRO A 96 3.91 27.21 20.63
N GLY A 97 4.29 26.37 19.66
CA GLY A 97 5.53 25.60 19.72
C GLY A 97 5.50 24.36 18.84
N SER A 98 6.57 23.57 18.87
CA SER A 98 6.69 22.30 18.15
C SER A 98 6.29 21.14 19.06
N TYR A 99 5.41 20.28 18.54
CA TYR A 99 4.83 19.14 19.25
C TYR A 99 4.89 17.87 18.39
N LEU A 100 4.85 16.72 19.07
CA LEU A 100 4.52 15.44 18.46
C LEU A 100 3.09 15.07 18.85
N ILE A 101 2.28 14.70 17.85
CA ILE A 101 1.01 14.02 18.06
C ILE A 101 1.26 12.53 17.92
N ARG A 102 1.06 11.77 18.99
CA ARG A 102 1.10 10.30 18.97
C ARG A 102 -0.33 9.78 18.94
N VAL A 103 -0.69 9.05 17.89
CA VAL A 103 -1.99 8.36 17.78
C VAL A 103 -1.73 6.86 17.86
N GLN A 104 -2.30 6.22 18.88
CA GLN A 104 -2.23 4.78 19.09
C GLN A 104 -3.62 4.21 18.82
N VAL A 105 -3.70 3.30 17.85
CA VAL A 105 -4.87 2.47 17.58
C VAL A 105 -4.70 1.19 18.39
N ILE A 106 -5.63 0.89 19.29
CA ILE A 106 -5.41 -0.07 20.37
C ILE A 106 -6.48 -1.17 20.32
N ALA A 107 -6.02 -2.42 20.42
CA ALA A 107 -6.83 -3.63 20.50
C ALA A 107 -6.49 -4.38 21.78
N GLY A 108 -7.49 -4.68 22.62
CA GLY A 108 -7.30 -5.36 23.89
C GLY A 108 -6.35 -4.58 24.81
N ALA A 109 -5.25 -5.22 25.22
CA ALA A 109 -4.28 -4.61 26.12
C ALA A 109 -3.19 -3.81 25.39
N GLY A 110 -3.03 -3.95 24.08
CA GLY A 110 -1.87 -3.53 23.34
C GLY A 110 -2.16 -2.74 22.07
N ILE A 111 -1.10 -2.27 21.43
CA ILE A 111 -1.20 -1.29 20.34
C ILE A 111 -1.26 -2.05 19.02
N ALA A 112 -2.37 -1.92 18.31
CA ALA A 112 -2.52 -2.51 16.99
C ALA A 112 -1.66 -1.79 15.94
N ALA A 113 -1.68 -0.46 15.97
CA ALA A 113 -0.87 0.39 15.10
C ALA A 113 -0.60 1.76 15.74
N GLU A 114 0.51 2.39 15.38
CA GLU A 114 0.93 3.67 15.95
C GLU A 114 1.46 4.65 14.91
N ARG A 115 1.17 5.93 15.12
CA ARG A 115 1.66 7.03 14.29
C ARG A 115 2.09 8.23 15.13
N PHE A 116 3.31 8.69 14.92
CA PHE A 116 3.81 9.99 15.36
C PHE A 116 3.78 11.01 14.21
N VAL A 117 3.27 12.20 14.50
CA VAL A 117 3.20 13.33 13.57
C VAL A 117 3.79 14.57 14.22
N ALA A 118 4.82 15.16 13.60
CA ALA A 118 5.36 16.44 14.03
C ALA A 118 4.48 17.60 13.56
N VAL A 119 4.11 18.49 14.48
CA VAL A 119 3.31 19.69 14.20
C VAL A 119 3.94 20.94 14.80
N ASP A 120 3.96 22.01 14.02
CA ASP A 120 4.35 23.34 14.47
C ASP A 120 3.10 24.20 14.70
N LEU A 121 2.76 24.45 15.97
CA LEU A 121 1.55 25.16 16.34
C LEU A 121 1.78 26.68 16.32
N THR A 122 1.33 27.32 15.24
CA THR A 122 1.30 28.79 15.11
C THR A 122 -0.11 29.36 15.07
N ALA A 123 -1.14 28.50 15.03
CA ALA A 123 -2.56 28.83 15.02
C ALA A 123 -3.38 27.61 15.49
N ASN A 124 -4.71 27.77 15.61
CA ASN A 124 -5.62 26.63 15.74
C ASN A 124 -5.37 25.64 14.60
N THR A 125 -5.24 24.36 14.92
CA THR A 125 -4.77 23.34 14.01
C THR A 125 -5.73 22.15 14.02
N ALA A 126 -6.13 21.69 12.84
CA ALA A 126 -6.77 20.40 12.67
C ALA A 126 -5.74 19.47 12.02
N ALA A 127 -5.24 18.51 12.79
CA ALA A 127 -4.25 17.54 12.34
C ALA A 127 -4.96 16.26 11.89
N GLN A 128 -4.79 15.93 10.61
CA GLN A 128 -5.24 14.66 10.08
C GLN A 128 -4.09 13.65 10.17
N VAL A 129 -4.35 12.54 10.87
CA VAL A 129 -3.36 11.50 11.12
C VAL A 129 -3.83 10.24 10.41
N VAL A 130 -3.05 9.78 9.43
CA VAL A 130 -3.33 8.54 8.69
C VAL A 130 -2.57 7.40 9.37
N VAL A 131 -3.30 6.36 9.76
CA VAL A 131 -2.75 5.09 10.26
C VAL A 131 -3.21 4.01 9.30
N THR A 132 -2.30 3.48 8.49
CA THR A 132 -2.63 2.44 7.50
C THR A 132 -2.58 1.07 8.15
N ARG A 133 -3.39 0.12 7.67
CA ARG A 133 -3.37 -1.26 8.15
C ARG A 133 -2.05 -1.98 7.92
N SER A 134 -1.28 -1.55 6.91
CA SER A 134 0.10 -2.00 6.69
C SER A 134 1.04 -1.65 7.85
N CYS A 135 0.66 -0.74 8.74
CA CYS A 135 1.37 -0.44 9.99
C CYS A 135 0.91 -1.28 11.18
N ARG A 136 0.01 -2.25 10.98
CA ARG A 136 -0.44 -3.17 12.04
C ARG A 136 0.75 -4.05 12.47
N GLY A 137 1.09 -4.02 13.76
CA GLY A 137 2.23 -4.77 14.32
C GLY A 137 3.63 -4.23 13.97
N VAL A 138 3.75 -3.15 13.19
CA VAL A 138 5.05 -2.58 12.82
C VAL A 138 5.64 -1.80 14.00
N THR A 139 6.89 -2.14 14.35
CA THR A 139 7.66 -1.47 15.40
C THR A 139 8.79 -0.65 14.78
N CYS A 140 8.78 0.66 15.00
CA CYS A 140 9.77 1.57 14.43
C CYS A 140 10.74 2.12 15.48
N PRO A 141 12.03 2.32 15.15
CA PRO A 141 12.66 2.09 13.84
C PRO A 141 13.11 0.63 13.61
N GLU A 142 13.22 0.23 12.35
CA GLU A 142 13.83 -1.03 11.92
C GLU A 142 15.32 -0.86 11.58
N GLU A 143 16.04 -1.98 11.39
CA GLU A 143 17.45 -1.95 11.00
C GLU A 143 17.64 -1.31 9.61
N GLY A 144 18.51 -0.31 9.53
CA GLY A 144 18.80 0.40 8.28
C GLY A 144 17.97 1.65 8.06
N ASP A 145 17.00 1.93 8.93
CA ASP A 145 16.24 3.17 8.88
C ASP A 145 17.04 4.40 9.26
N ALA A 146 16.55 5.57 8.83
CA ALA A 146 17.10 6.84 9.24
C ALA A 146 16.97 7.03 10.77
N ALA A 147 18.01 7.59 11.39
CA ALA A 147 17.96 7.92 12.81
C ALA A 147 16.75 8.80 13.13
N GLY A 148 15.90 8.36 14.06
CA GLY A 148 14.66 9.05 14.44
C GLY A 148 13.42 8.67 13.63
N ALA A 149 13.51 7.67 12.74
CA ALA A 149 12.37 7.14 11.98
C ALA A 149 11.41 6.30 12.85
N ILE A 150 10.83 6.94 13.86
CA ILE A 150 10.04 6.30 14.92
C ILE A 150 8.56 6.12 14.57
N SER A 151 8.15 6.38 13.34
CA SER A 151 6.74 6.49 12.96
C SER A 151 6.44 5.67 11.73
N CYS A 152 5.32 4.93 11.66
CA CYS A 152 5.01 4.11 10.48
C CYS A 152 4.06 4.83 9.49
N VAL A 153 4.32 4.69 8.18
CA VAL A 153 3.34 4.96 7.10
C VAL A 153 3.50 3.88 6.03
N GLY A 154 2.41 3.25 5.60
CA GLY A 154 2.50 2.30 4.49
C GLY A 154 3.31 1.03 4.82
N GLY A 155 3.46 0.72 6.11
CA GLY A 155 4.34 -0.36 6.58
C GLY A 155 5.83 0.00 6.59
N LEU A 156 6.19 1.27 6.32
CA LEU A 156 7.57 1.75 6.36
C LEU A 156 7.78 2.69 7.54
N CYS A 157 8.92 2.55 8.21
CA CYS A 157 9.34 3.46 9.26
C CYS A 157 9.89 4.76 8.66
N VAL A 158 9.39 5.88 9.19
CA VAL A 158 9.62 7.22 8.67
C VAL A 158 9.81 8.21 9.81
N LEU A 159 10.41 9.35 9.48
CA LEU A 159 10.51 10.47 10.41
C LEU A 159 9.10 11.03 10.73
N PRO A 160 8.84 11.53 11.95
CA PRO A 160 7.56 12.15 12.32
C PRO A 160 7.15 13.35 11.44
N GLU A 161 8.12 13.97 10.76
CA GLU A 161 7.90 15.07 9.82
C GLU A 161 7.24 14.63 8.51
N CYS A 162 7.20 13.31 8.22
CA CYS A 162 6.47 12.78 7.08
C CYS A 162 4.97 13.04 7.22
N THR A 163 4.53 14.12 6.59
CA THR A 163 3.18 14.68 6.66
C THR A 163 2.81 15.32 5.34
N THR A 164 1.51 15.49 5.08
CA THR A 164 1.03 16.21 3.90
C THR A 164 1.61 17.64 3.87
N GLY A 165 2.24 18.04 2.77
CA GLY A 165 2.96 19.32 2.65
C GLY A 165 4.44 19.29 3.07
N ARG A 166 4.95 18.15 3.53
CA ARG A 166 6.39 17.87 3.78
C ARG A 166 6.80 16.55 3.12
N GLU A 167 6.42 16.38 1.85
CA GLU A 167 6.54 15.10 1.13
C GLU A 167 8.00 14.63 0.95
N GLU A 168 8.98 15.53 1.00
CA GLU A 168 10.41 15.16 0.92
C GLU A 168 10.87 14.28 2.10
N ALA A 169 10.16 14.33 3.23
CA ALA A 169 10.41 13.49 4.41
C ALA A 169 9.67 12.15 4.37
N CYS A 170 8.81 11.93 3.36
CA CYS A 170 8.03 10.71 3.20
C CYS A 170 8.65 9.74 2.19
N PRO A 171 8.37 8.43 2.32
CA PRO A 171 8.69 7.43 1.31
C PRO A 171 8.06 7.77 -0.06
N PRO A 172 8.56 7.18 -1.15
CA PRO A 172 7.91 7.25 -2.45
C PRO A 172 6.43 6.86 -2.34
N ARG A 173 5.57 7.56 -3.08
CA ARG A 173 4.13 7.27 -3.11
C ARG A 173 3.88 5.87 -3.66
N GLU A 174 3.04 5.10 -2.98
CA GLU A 174 2.57 3.78 -3.40
C GLU A 174 1.68 3.86 -4.64
N CYS A 175 0.92 4.96 -4.77
CA CYS A 175 -0.07 5.13 -5.84
C CYS A 175 -0.22 6.58 -6.29
N ALA A 176 -0.72 6.77 -7.52
CA ALA A 176 -1.17 8.07 -8.02
C ALA A 176 -2.70 8.09 -8.27
N ARG A 177 -3.31 6.92 -8.45
CA ARG A 177 -4.75 6.71 -8.68
C ARG A 177 -5.20 5.36 -8.10
N PRO A 178 -6.51 5.14 -7.88
CA PRO A 178 -7.01 3.89 -7.29
C PRO A 178 -6.56 2.63 -8.01
N GLY A 179 -6.46 2.65 -9.34
CA GLY A 179 -6.02 1.49 -10.13
C GLY A 179 -4.53 1.14 -10.02
N ASP A 180 -3.73 1.94 -9.32
CA ASP A 180 -2.34 1.59 -9.00
C ASP A 180 -2.25 0.74 -7.72
N CYS A 181 -3.31 0.72 -6.91
CA CYS A 181 -3.37 -0.08 -5.69
C CYS A 181 -3.72 -1.54 -6.00
N PRO A 182 -3.21 -2.50 -5.21
CA PRO A 182 -3.62 -3.90 -5.31
C PRO A 182 -5.14 -4.01 -5.23
N ALA A 183 -5.74 -4.77 -6.15
CA ALA A 183 -7.18 -4.96 -6.14
C ALA A 183 -7.61 -5.63 -4.83
N SER A 184 -8.74 -5.17 -4.28
CA SER A 184 -9.34 -5.83 -3.12
C SER A 184 -9.66 -7.30 -3.45
N THR A 185 -9.46 -8.17 -2.47
CA THR A 185 -9.81 -9.59 -2.53
C THR A 185 -11.25 -9.87 -2.10
N THR A 186 -11.97 -8.86 -1.57
CA THR A 186 -13.30 -9.04 -0.98
C THR A 186 -14.36 -8.18 -1.67
N ALA A 187 -15.61 -8.64 -1.68
CA ALA A 187 -16.70 -7.97 -2.39
C ALA A 187 -17.23 -6.71 -1.70
N CYS A 188 -16.91 -6.52 -0.41
CA CYS A 188 -17.38 -5.41 0.40
C CYS A 188 -16.36 -4.26 0.51
N SER A 189 -15.14 -4.43 -0.02
CA SER A 189 -14.10 -3.40 0.05
C SER A 189 -13.53 -3.05 -1.33
N GLU A 190 -12.97 -1.85 -1.45
CA GLU A 190 -12.35 -1.33 -2.66
C GLU A 190 -11.02 -0.64 -2.31
N ALA A 191 -9.99 -0.85 -3.13
CA ALA A 191 -8.70 -0.21 -2.94
C ALA A 191 -8.73 1.22 -3.48
N THR A 192 -8.39 2.19 -2.64
CA THR A 192 -8.39 3.62 -2.99
C THR A 192 -7.03 4.23 -2.72
N CYS A 193 -6.62 5.14 -3.60
CA CYS A 193 -5.40 5.92 -3.42
C CYS A 193 -5.70 7.24 -2.69
N ILE A 194 -5.17 7.43 -1.49
CA ILE A 194 -5.31 8.67 -0.71
C ILE A 194 -3.92 9.20 -0.38
N ASP A 195 -3.62 10.42 -0.81
CA ASP A 195 -2.36 11.12 -0.56
C ASP A 195 -1.10 10.32 -0.92
N GLY A 196 -1.23 9.37 -1.87
CA GLY A 196 -0.15 8.51 -2.31
C GLY A 196 -0.03 7.18 -1.57
N LEU A 197 -0.98 6.85 -0.70
CA LEU A 197 -1.06 5.60 0.04
C LEU A 197 -2.26 4.76 -0.45
N CYS A 198 -2.06 3.45 -0.53
CA CYS A 198 -3.12 2.51 -0.82
C CYS A 198 -3.87 2.13 0.46
N ILE A 199 -5.15 2.50 0.52
CA ILE A 199 -6.03 2.32 1.68
C ILE A 199 -7.32 1.67 1.21
N ALA A 200 -7.91 0.78 2.02
CA ALA A 200 -9.19 0.17 1.69
C ALA A 200 -10.39 1.03 2.12
N THR A 201 -11.31 1.31 1.19
CA THR A 201 -12.69 1.74 1.51
C THR A 201 -13.53 0.52 1.85
N LEU A 202 -14.37 0.63 2.89
CA LEU A 202 -15.23 -0.44 3.38
C LEU A 202 -16.70 -0.08 3.18
N ASP A 203 -17.50 -1.02 2.67
CA ASP A 203 -18.95 -0.89 2.50
C ASP A 203 -19.72 -1.93 3.32
N ASP A 204 -20.02 -1.59 4.56
CA ASP A 204 -20.82 -2.41 5.48
C ASP A 204 -22.25 -2.67 4.94
N ALA A 205 -22.76 -1.87 3.98
CA ALA A 205 -24.10 -2.08 3.42
C ALA A 205 -24.18 -3.32 2.51
N VAL A 206 -23.04 -3.86 2.10
CA VAL A 206 -22.94 -5.14 1.39
C VAL A 206 -23.13 -6.34 2.34
N CYS A 207 -22.86 -6.15 3.64
CA CYS A 207 -22.88 -7.19 4.66
C CYS A 207 -24.23 -7.30 5.37
N SER A 208 -24.45 -8.41 6.08
CA SER A 208 -25.65 -8.62 6.90
C SER A 208 -25.65 -7.69 8.13
N ALA A 209 -26.79 -7.55 8.81
CA ALA A 209 -26.96 -6.58 9.90
C ALA A 209 -26.06 -6.80 11.14
N GLU A 210 -25.50 -8.00 11.30
CA GLU A 210 -24.59 -8.41 12.39
C GLU A 210 -23.15 -8.63 11.86
N GLU A 211 -22.93 -8.37 10.57
CA GLU A 211 -21.63 -8.50 9.92
C GLU A 211 -21.05 -7.14 9.59
N ARG A 212 -19.72 -7.07 9.52
CA ARG A 212 -18.98 -5.89 9.08
C ARG A 212 -18.02 -6.24 7.97
N CYS A 213 -17.74 -5.27 7.12
CA CYS A 213 -16.78 -5.45 6.06
C CYS A 213 -15.35 -5.41 6.60
N HIS A 214 -14.64 -6.51 6.46
CA HIS A 214 -13.20 -6.60 6.63
C HIS A 214 -12.50 -6.63 5.27
N PRO A 215 -11.46 -5.80 5.05
CA PRO A 215 -10.80 -5.70 3.75
C PRO A 215 -10.11 -6.99 3.30
N GLU A 216 -9.71 -7.88 4.21
CA GLU A 216 -9.10 -9.18 3.88
C GLU A 216 -10.04 -10.38 4.00
N LEU A 217 -11.03 -10.31 4.89
CA LEU A 217 -11.85 -11.46 5.26
C LEU A 217 -13.27 -11.40 4.64
N GLY A 218 -13.67 -10.23 4.13
CA GLY A 218 -15.01 -9.99 3.62
C GLY A 218 -15.98 -9.64 4.74
N CYS A 219 -17.25 -10.03 4.59
CA CYS A 219 -18.23 -9.82 5.65
C CYS A 219 -17.97 -10.79 6.80
N VAL A 220 -17.66 -10.26 7.98
CA VAL A 220 -17.33 -11.02 9.19
C VAL A 220 -18.34 -10.74 10.30
N ASP A 221 -18.73 -11.78 11.03
CA ASP A 221 -19.66 -11.68 12.16
C ASP A 221 -18.95 -11.11 13.39
N THR A 222 -19.36 -9.92 13.84
CA THR A 222 -18.72 -9.23 14.98
C THR A 222 -19.25 -9.68 16.34
N THR A 223 -20.20 -10.62 16.38
CA THR A 223 -20.75 -11.18 17.63
C THR A 223 -19.90 -12.33 18.16
N VAL A 224 -18.99 -12.84 17.33
CA VAL A 224 -17.96 -13.82 17.67
C VAL A 224 -16.58 -13.21 17.40
N CYS A 225 -15.55 -13.84 17.95
CA CYS A 225 -14.18 -13.47 17.62
C CYS A 225 -13.94 -13.65 16.11
N VAL A 226 -13.28 -12.67 15.49
CA VAL A 226 -12.96 -12.66 14.06
C VAL A 226 -11.49 -13.04 13.92
N PRO A 227 -11.15 -14.21 13.32
CA PRO A 227 -9.79 -14.69 13.27
C PRO A 227 -8.96 -13.84 12.31
N LEU A 228 -8.03 -13.09 12.86
CA LEU A 228 -7.01 -12.29 12.21
C LEU A 228 -5.64 -12.95 12.41
N SER A 229 -4.63 -12.43 11.71
CA SER A 229 -3.26 -12.78 12.06
C SER A 229 -2.90 -12.14 13.41
N GLU A 230 -2.30 -12.94 14.28
CA GLU A 230 -1.76 -12.51 15.57
C GLU A 230 -0.83 -11.30 15.44
N ILE A 231 -0.97 -10.35 16.35
CA ILE A 231 -0.03 -9.25 16.59
C ILE A 231 0.20 -9.13 18.09
N CYS A 232 1.36 -8.62 18.52
CA CYS A 232 1.70 -8.47 19.94
C CYS A 232 0.89 -7.40 20.68
N ASN A 233 -0.40 -7.63 20.83
CA ASN A 233 -1.32 -6.71 21.48
C ASN A 233 -1.96 -7.32 22.75
N GLY A 234 -1.63 -8.57 23.10
CA GLY A 234 -2.20 -9.27 24.25
C GLY A 234 -3.70 -9.59 24.10
N ALA A 235 -4.22 -9.53 22.87
CA ALA A 235 -5.51 -10.06 22.48
C ALA A 235 -5.31 -11.45 21.83
N ASP A 236 -6.41 -12.21 21.79
CA ASP A 236 -6.53 -13.44 21.02
C ASP A 236 -7.10 -13.02 19.66
N ASP A 237 -6.22 -12.73 18.70
CA ASP A 237 -6.59 -12.21 17.38
C ASP A 237 -7.03 -13.35 16.45
N ASP A 238 -6.48 -14.56 16.59
CA ASP A 238 -6.79 -15.73 15.77
C ASP A 238 -7.92 -16.62 16.32
N CYS A 239 -8.40 -16.31 17.52
CA CYS A 239 -9.54 -16.90 18.20
C CYS A 239 -9.34 -18.34 18.69
N ASP A 240 -8.14 -18.69 19.15
CA ASP A 240 -7.78 -20.03 19.63
C ASP A 240 -7.87 -20.23 21.16
N ASP A 241 -8.34 -19.22 21.91
CA ASP A 241 -8.39 -19.10 23.38
C ASP A 241 -7.01 -18.87 24.05
N SER A 242 -5.98 -18.57 23.28
CA SER A 242 -4.66 -18.13 23.72
C SER A 242 -4.37 -16.74 23.16
N ALA A 243 -3.43 -16.01 23.75
CA ALA A 243 -3.08 -14.67 23.26
C ALA A 243 -1.59 -14.63 22.95
N ASP A 244 -1.23 -14.11 21.78
CA ASP A 244 0.14 -13.90 21.32
C ASP A 244 1.04 -15.18 21.34
N GLU A 245 0.48 -16.38 21.13
CA GLU A 245 1.20 -17.67 21.23
C GLU A 245 1.82 -18.17 19.91
N ASP A 246 1.43 -17.60 18.78
CA ASP A 246 1.95 -17.96 17.45
C ASP A 246 3.35 -17.42 17.14
N PHE A 247 3.89 -16.57 18.01
CA PHE A 247 5.23 -15.98 17.83
C PHE A 247 6.34 -16.94 18.29
N ASP A 248 7.44 -17.01 17.54
CA ASP A 248 8.61 -17.77 17.96
C ASP A 248 9.40 -17.03 19.05
N LEU A 249 8.96 -17.20 20.29
CA LEU A 249 9.60 -16.59 21.45
C LEU A 249 11.00 -17.14 21.76
N SER A 250 11.46 -18.16 21.05
CA SER A 250 12.69 -18.87 21.36
C SER A 250 13.87 -18.43 20.50
N SER A 251 13.61 -18.03 19.25
CA SER A 251 14.64 -17.73 18.27
C SER A 251 14.38 -16.46 17.44
N ASP A 252 13.15 -15.94 17.45
CA ASP A 252 12.83 -14.66 16.83
C ASP A 252 13.46 -13.51 17.62
N ILE A 253 14.17 -12.63 16.91
CA ILE A 253 14.81 -11.46 17.50
C ILE A 253 13.81 -10.37 17.85
N ASP A 254 12.63 -10.34 17.21
CA ASP A 254 11.60 -9.32 17.42
C ASP A 254 10.60 -9.70 18.52
N HIS A 255 10.56 -10.98 18.90
CA HIS A 255 9.64 -11.55 19.90
C HIS A 255 10.37 -12.34 20.99
N CYS A 256 11.63 -12.02 21.28
CA CYS A 256 12.50 -12.88 22.08
C CYS A 256 12.06 -12.99 23.55
N GLY A 257 11.59 -14.16 23.97
CA GLY A 257 11.16 -14.45 25.34
C GLY A 257 9.78 -13.92 25.73
N ALA A 258 9.28 -12.92 25.01
CA ALA A 258 7.93 -12.38 25.11
C ALA A 258 7.58 -11.66 23.79
N CYS A 259 6.30 -11.63 23.45
CA CYS A 259 5.82 -10.95 22.25
C CYS A 259 6.28 -9.48 22.22
N GLY A 260 6.84 -9.04 21.09
CA GLY A 260 7.28 -7.66 20.86
C GLY A 260 8.53 -7.27 21.65
N ASN A 261 9.18 -8.22 22.33
CA ASN A 261 10.45 -7.99 22.99
C ASN A 261 11.61 -8.08 21.99
N ALA A 262 11.76 -7.03 21.18
CA ALA A 262 12.83 -6.93 20.20
C ALA A 262 14.21 -6.80 20.86
N CYS A 263 15.17 -7.57 20.37
CA CYS A 263 16.56 -7.51 20.83
C CYS A 263 17.32 -6.32 20.22
N GLY A 264 18.21 -5.70 21.00
CA GLY A 264 18.95 -4.52 20.56
C GLY A 264 19.97 -4.84 19.48
N THR A 265 19.87 -4.16 18.34
CA THR A 265 20.77 -4.28 17.17
C THR A 265 21.81 -3.16 17.08
N ALA A 266 21.77 -2.19 18.01
CA ALA A 266 22.69 -1.06 17.98
C ALA A 266 24.15 -1.54 18.09
N ASN A 267 24.95 -1.26 17.06
CA ASN A 267 26.38 -1.61 16.96
C ASN A 267 26.71 -3.09 17.24
N GLY A 268 25.79 -4.01 16.95
CA GLY A 268 26.02 -5.44 17.16
C GLY A 268 24.96 -6.32 16.51
N ALA A 269 25.30 -7.59 16.31
CA ALA A 269 24.36 -8.59 15.82
C ALA A 269 23.54 -9.14 16.99
N ALA A 270 22.24 -8.83 17.01
CA ALA A 270 21.29 -9.40 17.96
C ALA A 270 21.02 -10.88 17.67
N ARG A 271 20.73 -11.66 18.71
CA ARG A 271 20.21 -13.03 18.59
C ARG A 271 19.28 -13.34 19.75
N CYS A 272 18.24 -14.13 19.48
CA CYS A 272 17.45 -14.75 20.52
C CYS A 272 17.93 -16.18 20.77
N ASP A 273 18.30 -16.51 22.01
CA ASP A 273 18.78 -17.84 22.40
C ASP A 273 17.95 -18.36 23.57
N GLY A 274 16.91 -19.15 23.25
CA GLY A 274 16.01 -19.73 24.24
C GLY A 274 15.17 -18.68 24.97
N GLY A 275 14.73 -17.65 24.25
CA GLY A 275 13.94 -16.54 24.80
C GLY A 275 14.74 -15.54 25.62
N THR A 276 16.07 -15.52 25.48
CA THR A 276 16.93 -14.50 26.07
C THR A 276 17.67 -13.75 24.96
N CYS A 277 17.47 -12.43 24.89
CA CYS A 277 18.24 -11.58 23.99
C CYS A 277 19.73 -11.66 24.35
N ARG A 278 20.55 -11.79 23.32
CA ARG A 278 21.99 -11.67 23.42
C ARG A 278 22.48 -10.82 22.26
N VAL A 279 23.49 -10.00 22.49
CA VAL A 279 24.13 -9.22 21.43
C VAL A 279 25.56 -9.71 21.21
N ASN A 280 26.00 -9.71 19.96
CA ASN A 280 27.39 -9.91 19.59
C ASN A 280 27.91 -8.58 19.04
N CYS A 281 28.60 -7.83 19.89
CA CYS A 281 29.05 -6.48 19.53
C CYS A 281 29.98 -6.50 18.33
N ASN A 282 29.80 -5.50 17.47
CA ASN A 282 30.77 -5.22 16.43
C ASN A 282 32.11 -4.81 17.06
N PRO A 283 33.24 -5.06 16.39
CA PRO A 283 34.53 -4.55 16.80
C PRO A 283 34.49 -3.07 17.21
N GLY A 284 35.09 -2.74 18.36
CA GLY A 284 35.08 -1.38 18.90
C GLY A 284 33.85 -1.02 19.73
N PHE A 285 32.87 -1.91 19.92
CA PHE A 285 31.71 -1.66 20.78
C PHE A 285 31.57 -2.71 21.90
N ALA A 286 30.92 -2.32 22.99
CA ALA A 286 30.62 -3.19 24.12
C ALA A 286 29.23 -2.90 24.72
N ASP A 287 28.59 -3.97 25.19
CA ASP A 287 27.41 -3.93 26.08
C ASP A 287 27.93 -3.73 27.52
N CYS A 288 27.81 -2.51 28.05
CA CYS A 288 28.42 -2.12 29.32
C CYS A 288 27.42 -2.06 30.47
N ASN A 289 26.15 -1.85 30.18
CA ASN A 289 25.07 -1.90 31.15
C ASN A 289 24.53 -3.33 31.36
N GLY A 290 24.86 -4.28 30.46
CA GLY A 290 24.41 -5.66 30.46
C GLY A 290 22.98 -5.85 29.96
N ILE A 291 22.42 -4.85 29.27
CA ILE A 291 21.04 -4.81 28.79
C ILE A 291 21.07 -5.07 27.29
N SER A 292 20.98 -6.33 26.88
CA SER A 292 21.01 -6.67 25.45
C SER A 292 19.84 -6.11 24.60
N GLY A 293 18.87 -5.42 25.21
CA GLY A 293 17.78 -4.72 24.53
C GLY A 293 18.17 -3.37 23.93
N ASP A 294 19.24 -2.71 24.41
CA ASP A 294 19.74 -1.46 23.81
C ASP A 294 21.04 -1.65 23.00
N GLY A 295 21.50 -2.89 22.86
CA GLY A 295 22.57 -3.30 21.97
C GLY A 295 23.96 -3.14 22.60
N CYS A 296 24.92 -2.65 21.83
CA CYS A 296 26.28 -2.35 22.25
C CYS A 296 26.49 -0.84 22.25
N GLU A 297 26.12 -0.23 23.36
CA GLU A 297 25.90 1.18 23.53
C GLU A 297 27.19 1.99 23.74
N VAL A 298 28.30 1.33 24.09
CA VAL A 298 29.58 1.99 24.37
C VAL A 298 30.61 1.73 23.29
N ASP A 299 31.17 2.81 22.73
CA ASP A 299 32.34 2.80 21.85
C ASP A 299 33.63 2.65 22.68
N ILE A 300 34.20 1.44 22.70
CA ILE A 300 35.44 1.13 23.42
C ILE A 300 36.71 1.50 22.65
N SER A 301 36.58 2.12 21.48
CA SER A 301 37.68 2.83 20.81
C SER A 301 37.82 4.28 21.28
N ALA A 302 36.84 4.79 22.04
CA ALA A 302 36.89 6.11 22.63
C ALA A 302 37.85 6.16 23.83
N ALA A 303 38.51 7.30 24.01
CA ALA A 303 39.40 7.55 25.15
C ALA A 303 38.69 7.49 26.51
N THR A 304 37.36 7.53 26.57
CA THR A 304 36.59 7.41 27.82
C THR A 304 36.37 5.96 28.26
N ASP A 305 36.44 5.00 27.32
CA ASP A 305 36.05 3.60 27.51
C ASP A 305 37.04 2.64 26.83
N CYS A 306 38.32 3.01 26.83
CA CYS A 306 39.32 2.41 25.97
C CYS A 306 39.59 0.94 26.30
N GLY A 307 39.18 0.05 25.39
CA GLY A 307 39.32 -1.40 25.55
C GLY A 307 38.35 -2.02 26.55
N GLY A 308 37.42 -1.24 27.10
CA GLY A 308 36.41 -1.73 28.01
C GLY A 308 35.64 -0.63 28.75
N CYS A 309 34.47 -1.00 29.25
CA CYS A 309 33.53 -0.11 29.94
C CYS A 309 34.19 0.71 31.06
N GLY A 310 34.16 2.04 30.93
CA GLY A 310 34.69 3.00 31.90
C GLY A 310 36.22 3.06 31.99
N ALA A 311 36.95 2.42 31.08
CA ALA A 311 38.41 2.42 31.04
C ALA A 311 38.97 3.72 30.42
N ALA A 312 38.76 4.84 31.10
CA ALA A 312 39.18 6.14 30.60
C ALA A 312 40.71 6.31 30.57
N CYS A 313 41.22 6.71 29.41
CA CYS A 313 42.60 7.11 29.21
C CYS A 313 42.86 8.49 29.78
N THR A 314 43.89 8.58 30.62
CA THR A 314 44.30 9.83 31.29
C THR A 314 45.80 10.07 31.09
N ALA A 315 46.26 11.29 31.35
CA ALA A 315 47.69 11.60 31.25
C ALA A 315 48.52 10.65 32.14
N PRO A 316 49.66 10.13 31.63
CA PRO A 316 50.38 10.55 30.44
C PRO A 316 50.01 9.81 29.14
N THR A 317 49.02 8.92 29.16
CA THR A 317 48.55 8.12 28.02
C THR A 317 47.10 8.45 27.68
N PRO A 318 46.80 9.63 27.11
CA PRO A 318 45.43 10.10 26.94
C PRO A 318 44.74 9.56 25.67
N LEU A 319 45.44 8.80 24.82
CA LEU A 319 44.94 8.32 23.54
C LEU A 319 44.47 6.88 23.67
N CYS A 320 43.41 6.49 22.96
CA CYS A 320 42.99 5.11 22.86
C CYS A 320 43.40 4.55 21.49
N GLU A 321 44.36 3.62 21.49
CA GLU A 321 44.92 3.04 20.28
C GLU A 321 44.53 1.57 20.15
N SER A 322 44.29 1.13 18.91
CA SER A 322 44.15 -0.30 18.63
C SER A 322 45.47 -1.03 18.87
N THR A 323 45.40 -2.13 19.59
CA THR A 323 46.53 -3.05 19.79
C THR A 323 46.52 -4.22 18.79
N GLY A 324 45.64 -4.19 17.79
CA GLY A 324 45.34 -5.31 16.89
C GLY A 324 44.23 -6.22 17.43
N ASP A 325 43.67 -7.10 16.59
CA ASP A 325 42.62 -8.07 16.96
C ASP A 325 41.42 -7.43 17.70
N ASP A 326 40.96 -6.26 17.22
CA ASP A 326 39.82 -5.49 17.78
C ASP A 326 39.95 -5.10 19.28
N SER A 327 41.19 -5.09 19.78
CA SER A 327 41.51 -4.67 21.14
C SER A 327 42.08 -3.26 21.18
N PHE A 328 41.81 -2.53 22.27
CA PHE A 328 42.24 -1.14 22.45
C PHE A 328 42.93 -0.96 23.79
N ALA A 329 43.91 -0.06 23.83
CA ALA A 329 44.64 0.29 25.03
C ALA A 329 45.09 1.74 25.04
N CYS A 330 45.26 2.30 26.24
CA CYS A 330 45.75 3.66 26.39
C CYS A 330 47.21 3.81 25.94
N ALA A 331 47.47 4.81 25.11
CA ALA A 331 48.79 5.11 24.56
C ALA A 331 49.18 6.58 24.77
N ALA A 332 50.49 6.85 24.77
CA ALA A 332 51.04 8.20 24.92
C ALA A 332 51.12 8.96 23.59
N ASP A 333 51.16 8.23 22.48
CA ASP A 333 51.30 8.75 21.12
C ASP A 333 50.63 7.77 20.14
N CYS A 334 50.41 8.22 18.91
CA CYS A 334 49.79 7.44 17.86
C CYS A 334 50.67 6.28 17.38
N ALA A 335 50.03 5.18 16.98
CA ALA A 335 50.71 4.07 16.34
C ALA A 335 51.40 4.50 15.02
N ALA A 336 52.39 3.72 14.59
CA ALA A 336 53.07 3.99 13.32
C ALA A 336 52.07 3.86 12.15
N GLY A 337 51.94 4.91 11.34
CA GLY A 337 51.00 4.96 10.21
C GLY A 337 49.76 5.81 10.46
N THR A 338 49.42 6.09 11.72
CA THR A 338 48.32 6.99 12.10
C THR A 338 48.85 8.38 12.46
N THR A 339 47.97 9.38 12.40
CA THR A 339 48.29 10.79 12.70
C THR A 339 47.36 11.31 13.79
N LEU A 340 47.93 12.05 14.75
CA LEU A 340 47.13 12.69 15.81
C LEU A 340 46.28 13.83 15.23
N CYS A 341 44.98 13.61 15.18
CA CYS A 341 43.99 14.59 14.75
C CYS A 341 43.13 15.03 15.93
N GLY A 342 43.57 16.08 16.63
CA GLY A 342 42.95 16.51 17.87
C GLY A 342 43.32 15.58 19.03
N SER A 343 42.38 14.77 19.48
CA SER A 343 42.55 13.81 20.59
C SER A 343 42.43 12.35 20.17
N SER A 344 42.39 12.07 18.86
CA SER A 344 42.28 10.72 18.31
C SER A 344 43.33 10.51 17.21
N CYS A 345 43.88 9.30 17.13
CA CYS A 345 44.77 8.91 16.05
C CYS A 345 43.96 8.30 14.92
N VAL A 346 44.18 8.81 13.72
CA VAL A 346 43.44 8.40 12.53
C VAL A 346 44.41 8.03 11.42
N ASP A 347 44.06 7.05 10.61
CA ASP A 347 44.81 6.71 9.41
C ASP A 347 44.38 7.64 8.26
N THR A 348 45.25 8.59 7.92
CA THR A 348 45.00 9.55 6.85
C THR A 348 45.18 8.97 5.44
N SER A 349 45.48 7.67 5.30
CA SER A 349 45.64 7.02 4.01
C SER A 349 44.39 6.29 3.53
N ASP A 350 43.48 5.94 4.44
CA ASP A 350 42.27 5.15 4.17
C ASP A 350 40.98 5.64 4.87
N THR A 351 41.07 6.54 5.85
CA THR A 351 39.90 7.03 6.59
C THR A 351 39.22 8.17 5.84
N ALA A 352 37.98 7.94 5.37
CA ALA A 352 37.23 8.89 4.53
C ALA A 352 36.99 10.27 5.16
N THR A 353 36.98 10.40 6.49
CA THR A 353 36.80 11.67 7.20
C THR A 353 38.11 12.41 7.51
N HIS A 354 39.26 11.77 7.28
CA HIS A 354 40.60 12.31 7.56
C HIS A 354 41.58 12.06 6.39
N CYS A 355 41.09 12.02 5.16
CA CYS A 355 41.84 11.55 4.01
C CYS A 355 42.94 12.53 3.59
N GLY A 356 44.20 12.10 3.66
CA GLY A 356 45.41 12.89 3.38
C GLY A 356 45.76 13.97 4.40
N SER A 357 44.81 14.39 5.23
CA SER A 357 45.05 15.31 6.36
C SER A 357 43.88 15.28 7.35
N CYS A 358 44.14 15.72 8.58
CA CYS A 358 43.11 15.79 9.63
C CYS A 358 41.89 16.59 9.18
N GLY A 359 40.70 15.97 9.27
CA GLY A 359 39.43 16.63 8.98
C GLY A 359 39.14 16.83 7.49
N ASN A 360 39.98 16.32 6.58
CA ASN A 360 39.67 16.32 5.16
C ASN A 360 38.69 15.18 4.84
N ARG A 361 37.41 15.53 4.74
CA ARG A 361 36.31 14.58 4.51
C ARG A 361 36.02 14.40 3.02
N CYS A 362 35.89 13.15 2.59
CA CYS A 362 35.64 12.76 1.20
C CYS A 362 34.17 12.90 0.76
N ASP A 363 33.25 13.22 1.67
CA ASP A 363 31.86 13.55 1.38
C ASP A 363 31.71 14.87 0.60
N ASN A 364 32.73 15.73 0.62
CA ASN A 364 32.76 16.98 -0.15
C ASN A 364 33.21 16.80 -1.60
N VAL A 365 33.53 15.58 -2.03
CA VAL A 365 33.84 15.31 -3.44
C VAL A 365 32.53 15.35 -4.24
N ALA A 366 32.54 16.08 -5.35
CA ALA A 366 31.40 16.08 -6.26
C ALA A 366 31.06 14.64 -6.69
N GLY A 367 29.77 14.29 -6.78
CA GLY A 367 29.27 12.95 -7.10
C GLY A 367 28.94 12.04 -5.91
N THR A 368 29.47 12.30 -4.72
CA THR A 368 29.26 11.44 -3.54
C THR A 368 27.80 11.41 -3.05
N SER A 369 27.00 12.43 -3.36
CA SER A 369 25.59 12.53 -2.95
C SER A 369 24.61 11.78 -3.86
N ASN A 370 25.06 11.18 -4.97
CA ASN A 370 24.18 10.52 -5.92
C ASN A 370 24.55 9.03 -6.09
N GLY A 371 24.06 8.19 -5.18
CA GLY A 371 24.20 6.73 -5.28
C GLY A 371 25.62 6.20 -5.14
N ALA A 372 26.51 6.95 -4.48
CA ALA A 372 27.90 6.58 -4.27
C ALA A 372 28.29 6.68 -2.79
N THR A 373 29.37 5.98 -2.42
CA THR A 373 30.00 6.01 -1.10
C THR A 373 31.38 6.65 -1.20
N PRO A 374 31.76 7.56 -0.28
CA PRO A 374 33.08 8.15 -0.26
C PRO A 374 34.14 7.10 0.08
N VAL A 375 35.25 7.11 -0.64
CA VAL A 375 36.39 6.22 -0.44
C VAL A 375 37.65 7.05 -0.30
N CYS A 376 38.46 6.78 0.72
CA CYS A 376 39.83 7.27 0.77
C CYS A 376 40.77 6.15 0.36
N THR A 377 41.65 6.41 -0.61
CA THR A 377 42.67 5.45 -1.00
C THR A 377 43.96 6.20 -1.28
N ALA A 378 45.04 5.76 -0.63
CA ALA A 378 46.36 6.37 -0.76
C ALA A 378 46.30 7.90 -0.53
N SER A 379 45.62 8.31 0.55
CA SER A 379 45.49 9.71 0.96
C SER A 379 44.76 10.62 -0.05
N SER A 380 44.01 10.04 -0.99
CA SER A 380 43.19 10.77 -1.97
C SER A 380 41.74 10.34 -1.88
N CYS A 381 40.83 11.32 -1.95
CA CYS A 381 39.39 11.04 -1.97
C CYS A 381 38.93 10.62 -3.37
N SER A 382 38.10 9.58 -3.40
CA SER A 382 37.33 9.10 -4.55
C SER A 382 35.95 8.66 -4.06
N PHE A 383 35.14 8.07 -4.94
CA PHE A 383 33.90 7.41 -4.56
C PHE A 383 33.80 6.03 -5.20
N ALA A 384 32.98 5.16 -4.62
CA ALA A 384 32.56 3.90 -5.21
C ALA A 384 31.04 3.91 -5.37
N CYS A 385 30.53 3.40 -6.50
CA CYS A 385 29.09 3.28 -6.68
C CYS A 385 28.50 2.27 -5.69
N ASN A 386 27.34 2.62 -5.14
CA ASN A 386 26.56 1.70 -4.33
C ASN A 386 26.11 0.51 -5.17
N VAL A 387 25.63 -0.54 -4.51
CA VAL A 387 25.06 -1.71 -5.20
C VAL A 387 24.02 -1.25 -6.23
N ASP A 388 24.08 -1.86 -7.41
CA ASP A 388 23.23 -1.60 -8.58
C ASP A 388 23.24 -0.17 -9.12
N ARG A 389 24.25 0.63 -8.77
CA ARG A 389 24.52 1.93 -9.36
C ARG A 389 25.76 1.92 -10.24
N ALA A 390 25.77 2.80 -11.24
CA ALA A 390 26.93 3.01 -12.10
C ALA A 390 27.06 4.47 -12.54
N ASP A 391 28.31 4.92 -12.68
CA ASP A 391 28.70 6.17 -13.35
C ASP A 391 28.82 5.89 -14.85
N CYS A 392 27.77 6.16 -15.61
CA CYS A 392 27.68 5.78 -17.02
C CYS A 392 28.15 6.87 -17.99
N ASN A 393 28.14 8.12 -17.57
CA ASN A 393 28.69 9.23 -18.33
C ASN A 393 30.18 9.51 -18.01
N ALA A 394 30.75 8.82 -17.01
CA ALA A 394 32.11 8.98 -16.51
C ALA A 394 32.41 10.41 -16.00
N VAL A 395 31.37 11.11 -15.54
CA VAL A 395 31.47 12.44 -14.97
C VAL A 395 31.40 12.30 -13.46
N SER A 396 32.56 12.44 -12.82
CA SER A 396 32.64 12.30 -11.37
C SER A 396 31.74 13.29 -10.61
N ALA A 397 31.30 14.39 -11.22
CA ALA A 397 30.56 15.45 -10.54
C ALA A 397 29.09 15.11 -10.23
N ASP A 398 28.46 14.24 -11.01
CA ASP A 398 27.08 13.79 -10.83
C ASP A 398 26.95 12.35 -10.31
N GLY A 399 28.08 11.67 -10.06
CA GLY A 399 28.13 10.47 -9.22
C GLY A 399 27.76 9.19 -9.96
N CYS A 400 26.97 8.32 -9.34
CA CYS A 400 26.51 7.07 -9.92
C CYS A 400 25.03 7.19 -10.29
N GLU A 401 24.81 7.88 -11.40
CA GLU A 401 23.54 8.44 -11.84
C GLU A 401 22.56 7.41 -12.40
N VAL A 402 23.03 6.19 -12.69
CA VAL A 402 22.22 5.15 -13.32
C VAL A 402 22.00 3.96 -12.41
N ARG A 403 20.75 3.49 -12.32
CA ARG A 403 20.39 2.21 -11.70
C ARG A 403 20.41 1.09 -12.73
N VAL A 404 21.40 0.21 -12.63
CA VAL A 404 21.60 -0.87 -13.61
C VAL A 404 20.71 -2.09 -13.34
N ASN A 405 19.99 -2.14 -12.23
CA ASN A 405 19.05 -3.22 -11.93
C ASN A 405 17.64 -3.01 -12.52
N GLU A 406 17.26 -1.77 -12.84
CA GLU A 406 15.90 -1.43 -13.30
C GLU A 406 15.85 -0.59 -14.59
N ASP A 407 16.94 0.08 -14.99
CA ASP A 407 16.97 0.85 -16.24
C ASP A 407 17.16 -0.07 -17.46
N ALA A 408 16.10 -0.21 -18.26
CA ALA A 408 16.11 -0.96 -19.50
C ALA A 408 17.13 -0.46 -20.55
N ASN A 409 17.71 0.74 -20.42
CA ASN A 409 18.78 1.23 -21.29
C ASN A 409 20.20 0.99 -20.74
N ASN A 410 20.32 0.53 -19.49
CA ASN A 410 21.60 0.32 -18.80
C ASN A 410 21.59 -0.98 -17.96
N CYS A 411 20.89 -2.01 -18.43
CA CYS A 411 20.56 -3.17 -17.64
C CYS A 411 21.79 -4.07 -17.39
N GLY A 412 22.19 -4.18 -16.13
CA GLY A 412 23.36 -4.90 -15.65
C GLY A 412 24.70 -4.19 -15.85
N ALA A 413 24.79 -3.30 -16.84
CA ALA A 413 25.92 -2.41 -17.06
C ALA A 413 25.52 -1.21 -17.95
N CYS A 414 26.27 -0.12 -17.86
CA CYS A 414 26.11 1.07 -18.67
C CYS A 414 26.03 0.76 -20.17
N GLY A 415 25.03 1.33 -20.84
CA GLY A 415 24.78 1.17 -22.28
C GLY A 415 24.19 -0.19 -22.68
N THR A 416 23.90 -1.08 -21.73
CA THR A 416 23.25 -2.37 -22.01
C THR A 416 21.75 -2.15 -22.21
N ARG A 417 21.37 -1.91 -23.45
CA ARG A 417 19.98 -1.63 -23.82
C ARG A 417 19.20 -2.91 -24.10
N CYS A 418 18.15 -3.11 -23.34
CA CYS A 418 17.16 -4.16 -23.55
C CYS A 418 16.22 -3.80 -24.70
N SER A 419 15.87 -4.81 -25.51
CA SER A 419 14.90 -4.67 -26.60
C SER A 419 14.03 -5.91 -26.69
N VAL A 420 12.72 -5.72 -26.85
CA VAL A 420 11.75 -6.83 -26.94
C VAL A 420 10.94 -6.67 -28.22
N THR A 421 10.85 -7.75 -29.00
CA THR A 421 9.98 -7.77 -30.18
C THR A 421 8.52 -7.85 -29.75
N ASN A 422 7.66 -7.00 -30.31
CA ASN A 422 6.22 -6.90 -29.97
C ASN A 422 5.91 -6.71 -28.49
N GLY A 423 6.81 -6.10 -27.72
CA GLY A 423 6.60 -5.81 -26.31
C GLY A 423 7.43 -4.63 -25.84
N THR A 424 7.32 -4.37 -24.54
CA THR A 424 8.12 -3.39 -23.81
C THR A 424 9.25 -4.12 -23.10
N ALA A 425 10.48 -3.67 -23.30
CA ALA A 425 11.63 -4.20 -22.59
C ALA A 425 11.67 -3.66 -21.15
N GLY A 426 12.06 -4.52 -20.21
CA GLY A 426 12.36 -4.16 -18.83
C GLY A 426 13.75 -4.63 -18.41
N CYS A 427 14.16 -4.23 -17.22
CA CYS A 427 15.32 -4.77 -16.53
C CYS A 427 14.84 -5.34 -15.19
N GLY A 428 15.12 -6.62 -14.94
CA GLY A 428 14.85 -7.29 -13.68
C GLY A 428 16.15 -7.91 -13.19
N ASP A 429 16.58 -7.55 -11.98
CA ASP A 429 17.81 -8.02 -11.35
C ASP A 429 19.00 -8.04 -12.31
N ARG A 430 19.25 -6.89 -12.96
CA ARG A 430 20.40 -6.67 -13.86
C ARG A 430 20.35 -7.49 -15.16
N THR A 431 19.23 -8.13 -15.46
CA THR A 431 19.00 -8.94 -16.66
C THR A 431 17.83 -8.38 -17.45
N CYS A 432 17.96 -8.36 -18.78
CA CYS A 432 16.87 -7.91 -19.62
C CYS A 432 15.68 -8.87 -19.55
N VAL A 433 14.49 -8.30 -19.37
CA VAL A 433 13.23 -9.06 -19.25
C VAL A 433 12.16 -8.47 -20.16
N ILE A 434 11.09 -9.25 -20.40
CA ILE A 434 9.88 -8.76 -21.05
C ILE A 434 9.01 -8.10 -19.97
N ALA A 435 8.92 -6.77 -19.96
CA ALA A 435 8.09 -6.06 -18.99
C ALA A 435 6.60 -6.22 -19.31
N SER A 436 6.25 -6.19 -20.59
CA SER A 436 4.89 -6.44 -21.06
C SER A 436 4.86 -6.74 -22.55
N CYS A 437 3.86 -7.50 -22.99
CA CYS A 437 3.56 -7.67 -24.41
C CYS A 437 2.62 -6.57 -24.92
N ASN A 438 2.81 -6.16 -26.17
CA ASN A 438 1.89 -5.24 -26.84
C ASN A 438 0.51 -5.90 -26.96
N ALA A 439 -0.56 -5.10 -26.95
CA ALA A 439 -1.91 -5.61 -27.06
C ALA A 439 -2.10 -6.51 -28.29
N GLY A 440 -2.56 -7.76 -28.07
CA GLY A 440 -2.71 -8.75 -29.14
C GLY A 440 -1.50 -9.66 -29.34
N TRP A 441 -0.48 -9.57 -28.48
CA TRP A 441 0.68 -10.44 -28.46
C TRP A 441 0.85 -11.07 -27.06
N ALA A 442 1.48 -12.23 -27.02
CA ALA A 442 1.84 -12.93 -25.79
C ALA A 442 3.21 -13.59 -25.98
N ASP A 443 3.93 -13.72 -24.86
CA ASP A 443 5.10 -14.57 -24.70
C ASP A 443 4.60 -15.96 -24.26
N CYS A 444 4.67 -16.95 -25.16
CA CYS A 444 4.12 -18.29 -24.89
C CYS A 444 5.18 -19.32 -24.50
N ASP A 445 6.46 -19.02 -24.68
CA ASP A 445 7.56 -19.93 -24.35
C ASP A 445 8.45 -19.43 -23.19
N GLY A 446 8.22 -18.21 -22.72
CA GLY A 446 8.96 -17.58 -21.62
C GLY A 446 10.35 -17.10 -22.03
N ASN A 447 10.62 -17.00 -23.34
CA ASN A 447 11.95 -16.69 -23.83
C ASN A 447 12.09 -15.21 -24.19
N TYR A 448 13.07 -14.55 -23.56
CA TYR A 448 13.36 -13.15 -23.84
C TYR A 448 13.80 -12.90 -25.29
N ASP A 449 14.56 -13.82 -25.89
CA ASP A 449 15.28 -13.60 -27.15
C ASP A 449 14.36 -13.42 -28.37
N ASN A 450 13.18 -14.04 -28.36
CA ASN A 450 12.15 -13.92 -29.40
C ASN A 450 11.01 -12.96 -29.01
N GLY A 451 11.00 -12.45 -27.78
CA GLY A 451 10.04 -11.46 -27.30
C GLY A 451 8.61 -12.01 -27.23
N CYS A 452 7.62 -11.15 -27.47
CA CYS A 452 6.22 -11.58 -27.53
C CYS A 452 5.91 -12.13 -28.92
N GLU A 453 6.25 -13.39 -29.12
CA GLU A 453 6.34 -14.06 -30.42
C GLU A 453 4.97 -14.49 -30.97
N THR A 454 3.94 -14.57 -30.12
CA THR A 454 2.64 -15.15 -30.50
C THR A 454 1.53 -14.11 -30.56
N SER A 455 0.89 -13.98 -31.73
CA SER A 455 -0.31 -13.13 -31.89
C SER A 455 -1.56 -13.80 -31.29
N THR A 456 -2.18 -13.14 -30.31
CA THR A 456 -3.39 -13.62 -29.62
C THR A 456 -4.69 -13.38 -30.40
N ARG A 457 -4.57 -12.96 -31.66
CA ARG A 457 -5.69 -12.77 -32.62
C ARG A 457 -5.81 -13.89 -33.65
N THR A 458 -5.00 -14.94 -33.49
CA THR A 458 -5.05 -16.13 -34.35
C THR A 458 -6.06 -17.14 -33.82
N LEU A 459 -6.58 -18.00 -34.70
CA LEU A 459 -7.53 -19.04 -34.27
C LEU A 459 -6.90 -20.07 -33.33
N SER A 460 -5.58 -20.22 -33.32
CA SER A 460 -4.87 -21.16 -32.44
C SER A 460 -4.44 -20.56 -31.10
N ASN A 461 -4.47 -19.24 -30.93
CA ASN A 461 -4.02 -18.53 -29.72
C ASN A 461 -5.01 -17.43 -29.31
N CYS A 462 -6.29 -17.69 -29.41
CA CYS A 462 -7.32 -16.68 -29.30
C CYS A 462 -7.47 -16.16 -27.86
N GLY A 463 -7.02 -14.93 -27.62
CA GLY A 463 -7.02 -14.30 -26.30
C GLY A 463 -5.84 -14.69 -25.40
N SER A 464 -5.30 -15.90 -25.57
CA SER A 464 -4.11 -16.37 -24.86
C SER A 464 -3.40 -17.51 -25.62
N CYS A 465 -2.17 -17.83 -25.19
CA CYS A 465 -1.36 -18.91 -25.75
C CYS A 465 -2.10 -20.25 -25.79
N GLY A 466 -2.09 -20.91 -26.94
CA GLY A 466 -2.68 -22.25 -27.12
C GLY A 466 -4.21 -22.30 -27.12
N THR A 467 -4.91 -21.18 -26.90
CA THR A 467 -6.37 -21.15 -26.87
C THR A 467 -6.96 -21.26 -28.28
N SER A 468 -7.41 -22.45 -28.64
CA SER A 468 -8.04 -22.68 -29.95
C SER A 468 -9.49 -22.17 -29.99
N CYS A 469 -9.80 -21.35 -30.99
CA CYS A 469 -11.13 -20.79 -31.24
C CYS A 469 -11.89 -21.63 -32.26
N SER A 470 -12.68 -22.57 -31.76
CA SER A 470 -13.57 -23.42 -32.56
C SER A 470 -14.97 -23.42 -31.95
N LEU A 471 -15.93 -22.84 -32.68
CA LEU A 471 -17.31 -22.70 -32.22
C LEU A 471 -18.24 -23.64 -33.01
N PRO A 472 -19.11 -24.43 -32.36
CA PRO A 472 -20.01 -25.35 -33.04
C PRO A 472 -20.89 -24.69 -34.11
N ASN A 473 -21.12 -25.40 -35.22
CA ASN A 473 -21.99 -24.99 -36.32
C ASN A 473 -21.70 -23.60 -36.91
N SER A 474 -20.45 -23.15 -36.84
CA SER A 474 -20.07 -21.82 -37.30
C SER A 474 -18.67 -21.78 -37.91
N THR A 475 -18.40 -20.70 -38.64
CA THR A 475 -17.05 -20.23 -38.93
C THR A 475 -16.63 -19.30 -37.81
N SER A 476 -15.55 -19.60 -37.10
CA SER A 476 -15.03 -18.81 -35.98
C SER A 476 -14.08 -17.69 -36.44
N THR A 477 -13.99 -16.62 -35.66
CA THR A 477 -13.01 -15.54 -35.83
C THR A 477 -12.42 -15.11 -34.48
N CYS A 478 -11.18 -14.64 -34.50
CA CYS A 478 -10.48 -14.11 -33.34
C CYS A 478 -9.83 -12.73 -33.58
N ALA A 479 -10.28 -11.99 -34.59
CA ALA A 479 -9.66 -10.71 -34.96
C ALA A 479 -9.60 -9.69 -33.80
N SER A 480 -10.51 -9.78 -32.83
CA SER A 480 -10.60 -8.94 -31.63
C SER A 480 -9.94 -9.54 -30.37
N GLY A 481 -9.15 -10.62 -30.49
CA GLY A 481 -8.59 -11.33 -29.34
C GLY A 481 -9.63 -12.07 -28.50
N THR A 482 -10.85 -12.20 -29.01
CA THR A 482 -11.97 -12.90 -28.38
C THR A 482 -12.61 -13.82 -29.41
N CYS A 483 -12.88 -15.07 -29.03
CA CYS A 483 -13.44 -16.05 -29.93
C CYS A 483 -14.91 -15.70 -30.22
N ARG A 484 -15.24 -15.48 -31.48
CA ARG A 484 -16.58 -15.06 -31.92
C ARG A 484 -17.04 -15.82 -33.15
N VAL A 485 -18.35 -15.89 -33.33
CA VAL A 485 -18.98 -16.38 -34.56
C VAL A 485 -18.75 -15.35 -35.67
N ALA A 486 -18.07 -15.73 -36.75
CA ALA A 486 -17.98 -14.93 -37.97
C ALA A 486 -19.25 -15.11 -38.82
N SER A 487 -19.69 -16.35 -38.97
CA SER A 487 -20.92 -16.71 -39.67
C SER A 487 -21.42 -18.08 -39.23
N CYS A 488 -22.74 -18.28 -39.22
CA CYS A 488 -23.32 -19.60 -38.99
C CYS A 488 -23.24 -20.48 -40.24
N ASN A 489 -23.06 -21.79 -40.02
CA ASN A 489 -23.24 -22.77 -41.08
C ASN A 489 -24.71 -22.77 -41.54
N ALA A 490 -24.96 -23.16 -42.79
CA ALA A 490 -26.31 -23.18 -43.35
C ALA A 490 -27.29 -23.99 -42.48
N GLY A 491 -28.48 -23.44 -42.22
CA GLY A 491 -29.51 -24.05 -41.37
C GLY A 491 -29.35 -23.80 -39.87
N TRP A 492 -28.35 -23.03 -39.43
CA TRP A 492 -28.12 -22.68 -38.02
C TRP A 492 -28.14 -21.16 -37.82
N GLY A 493 -28.57 -20.73 -36.63
CA GLY A 493 -28.63 -19.34 -36.21
C GLY A 493 -28.05 -19.15 -34.81
N ASN A 494 -27.53 -17.95 -34.54
CA ASN A 494 -27.10 -17.52 -33.21
C ASN A 494 -28.22 -16.69 -32.55
N CYS A 495 -29.26 -17.36 -32.06
CA CYS A 495 -30.46 -16.70 -31.56
C CYS A 495 -30.36 -16.26 -30.08
N GLY A 496 -29.33 -16.72 -29.36
CA GLY A 496 -29.08 -16.37 -27.96
C GLY A 496 -28.04 -15.27 -27.75
N LEU A 497 -27.30 -14.85 -28.79
CA LEU A 497 -26.22 -13.85 -28.77
C LEU A 497 -25.09 -14.08 -27.75
N VAL A 498 -25.10 -15.20 -27.02
CA VAL A 498 -24.00 -15.66 -26.18
C VAL A 498 -22.85 -16.11 -27.06
N SER A 499 -21.68 -15.51 -26.87
CA SER A 499 -20.54 -15.65 -27.76
C SER A 499 -19.89 -17.04 -27.71
N GLY A 500 -20.14 -17.81 -26.64
CA GLY A 500 -19.47 -19.08 -26.34
C GLY A 500 -20.11 -20.33 -26.97
N ASP A 501 -21.40 -20.32 -27.30
CA ASP A 501 -22.12 -21.54 -27.69
C ASP A 501 -22.14 -21.79 -29.21
N GLY A 502 -21.51 -20.92 -29.99
CA GLY A 502 -21.56 -20.95 -31.45
C GLY A 502 -22.96 -20.71 -31.99
N CYS A 503 -23.28 -21.28 -33.16
CA CYS A 503 -24.63 -21.21 -33.73
C CYS A 503 -25.46 -22.39 -33.23
N SER A 504 -26.00 -22.25 -32.04
CA SER A 504 -26.67 -23.34 -31.31
C SER A 504 -28.13 -23.57 -31.72
N THR A 505 -28.74 -22.68 -32.51
CA THR A 505 -30.17 -22.77 -32.85
C THR A 505 -30.41 -23.30 -34.26
N PRO A 506 -31.07 -24.46 -34.43
CA PRO A 506 -31.46 -24.94 -35.75
C PRO A 506 -32.63 -24.14 -36.35
N LEU A 507 -32.46 -23.66 -37.59
CA LEU A 507 -33.42 -22.79 -38.31
C LEU A 507 -34.48 -23.55 -39.11
N ASN A 508 -34.60 -24.86 -38.88
CA ASN A 508 -35.64 -25.73 -39.40
C ASN A 508 -36.70 -26.09 -38.34
N THR A 509 -36.72 -25.36 -37.22
CA THR A 509 -37.67 -25.57 -36.14
C THR A 509 -38.87 -24.64 -36.29
N LEU A 510 -39.99 -25.03 -35.68
CA LEU A 510 -41.24 -24.27 -35.77
C LEU A 510 -41.15 -22.90 -35.11
N THR A 511 -40.19 -22.68 -34.22
CA THR A 511 -39.98 -21.44 -33.47
C THR A 511 -38.88 -20.55 -34.07
N ASN A 512 -38.09 -21.04 -35.03
CA ASN A 512 -36.97 -20.31 -35.65
C ASN A 512 -36.87 -20.57 -37.16
N CYS A 513 -37.99 -20.64 -37.87
CA CYS A 513 -37.99 -21.05 -39.26
C CYS A 513 -37.38 -19.98 -40.18
N GLY A 514 -36.22 -20.27 -40.77
CA GLY A 514 -35.50 -19.36 -41.66
C GLY A 514 -34.72 -18.24 -40.96
N SER A 515 -35.19 -17.78 -39.79
CA SER A 515 -34.48 -16.85 -38.91
C SER A 515 -34.87 -17.01 -37.44
N CYS A 516 -34.04 -16.46 -36.56
CA CYS A 516 -34.27 -16.48 -35.11
C CYS A 516 -35.62 -15.86 -34.73
N GLY A 517 -36.40 -16.56 -33.91
CA GLY A 517 -37.70 -16.10 -33.43
C GLY A 517 -38.82 -16.11 -34.49
N THR A 518 -38.57 -16.58 -35.70
CA THR A 518 -39.60 -16.74 -36.73
C THR A 518 -40.43 -17.98 -36.44
N ALA A 519 -41.49 -17.80 -35.64
CA ALA A 519 -42.43 -18.86 -35.34
C ALA A 519 -43.41 -19.07 -36.51
N CYS A 520 -43.56 -20.30 -36.98
CA CYS A 520 -44.62 -20.65 -37.91
C CYS A 520 -45.92 -20.86 -37.14
N SER A 521 -46.84 -19.92 -37.30
CA SER A 521 -48.17 -19.97 -36.70
C SER A 521 -49.20 -19.67 -37.78
N PHE A 522 -50.09 -20.61 -38.03
CA PHE A 522 -51.24 -20.46 -38.91
C PHE A 522 -52.48 -20.66 -38.05
N ASN A 523 -53.48 -19.81 -38.22
CA ASN A 523 -54.70 -19.87 -37.42
C ASN A 523 -55.42 -21.20 -37.68
N HIS A 524 -55.65 -22.02 -36.64
CA HIS A 524 -56.33 -23.32 -36.74
C HIS A 524 -55.76 -24.30 -37.79
N ALA A 525 -54.46 -24.24 -38.06
CA ALA A 525 -53.78 -25.15 -38.98
C ALA A 525 -52.47 -25.65 -38.39
N MET A 526 -52.09 -26.89 -38.73
CA MET A 526 -50.75 -27.39 -38.42
C MET A 526 -49.72 -26.55 -39.18
N SER A 527 -48.60 -26.22 -38.54
CA SER A 527 -47.52 -25.45 -39.14
C SER A 527 -46.29 -26.33 -39.40
N THR A 528 -45.63 -26.09 -40.53
CA THR A 528 -44.39 -26.79 -40.92
C THR A 528 -43.30 -25.79 -41.28
N CYS A 529 -42.03 -26.18 -41.07
CA CYS A 529 -40.87 -25.41 -41.51
C CYS A 529 -40.04 -26.22 -42.50
N GLY A 530 -40.05 -25.81 -43.77
CA GLY A 530 -39.31 -26.47 -44.84
C GLY A 530 -38.40 -25.47 -45.56
N GLY A 531 -37.10 -25.77 -45.67
CA GLY A 531 -36.15 -24.89 -46.38
C GLY A 531 -36.04 -23.47 -45.82
N GLY A 532 -36.36 -23.27 -44.53
CA GLY A 532 -36.40 -21.93 -43.91
C GLY A 532 -37.65 -21.11 -44.25
N THR A 533 -38.70 -21.72 -44.80
CA THR A 533 -39.97 -21.06 -45.09
C THR A 533 -41.09 -21.74 -44.29
N CYS A 534 -41.93 -20.93 -43.64
CA CYS A 534 -43.14 -21.44 -42.99
C CYS A 534 -44.15 -21.85 -44.05
N SER A 535 -44.74 -23.03 -43.89
CA SER A 535 -45.80 -23.51 -44.76
C SER A 535 -46.94 -24.07 -43.92
N MET A 536 -48.17 -23.74 -44.30
CA MET A 536 -49.36 -24.30 -43.71
C MET A 536 -49.44 -25.79 -44.06
N GLY A 537 -49.64 -26.62 -43.04
CA GLY A 537 -49.99 -28.03 -43.18
C GLY A 537 -51.50 -28.19 -43.39
N THR A 538 -52.12 -29.22 -42.81
CA THR A 538 -53.57 -29.37 -42.89
C THR A 538 -54.28 -28.58 -41.79
N CYS A 539 -55.52 -28.15 -42.04
CA CYS A 539 -56.39 -27.60 -41.01
C CYS A 539 -56.53 -28.55 -39.80
N GLU A 540 -56.60 -27.97 -38.62
CA GLU A 540 -56.96 -28.68 -37.40
C GLU A 540 -58.37 -29.28 -37.56
N THR A 541 -58.66 -30.36 -36.83
CA THR A 541 -59.95 -31.04 -36.94
C THR A 541 -61.08 -30.08 -36.59
N GLY A 542 -61.98 -29.83 -37.55
CA GLY A 542 -63.11 -28.93 -37.35
C GLY A 542 -62.92 -27.53 -37.94
N TRP A 543 -61.86 -27.29 -38.71
CA TRP A 543 -61.61 -26.03 -39.41
C TRP A 543 -61.45 -26.24 -40.92
N LEU A 544 -61.75 -25.21 -41.70
CA LEU A 544 -61.68 -25.15 -43.17
C LEU A 544 -60.95 -23.86 -43.58
N ASP A 545 -60.03 -23.99 -44.52
CA ASP A 545 -59.49 -22.89 -45.34
C ASP A 545 -60.46 -22.67 -46.50
N CYS A 546 -61.09 -21.49 -46.52
CA CYS A 546 -62.20 -21.19 -47.43
C CYS A 546 -61.78 -20.40 -48.68
N ASN A 547 -60.64 -19.71 -48.61
CA ASN A 547 -60.11 -18.88 -49.68
C ASN A 547 -58.86 -19.51 -50.36
N ASP A 548 -58.41 -20.68 -49.88
CA ASP A 548 -57.21 -21.41 -50.33
C ASP A 548 -55.95 -20.54 -50.19
N MET A 549 -55.96 -19.63 -49.23
CA MET A 549 -54.86 -18.71 -48.95
C MET A 549 -54.12 -19.16 -47.69
N ALA A 550 -52.93 -19.71 -47.89
CA ALA A 550 -52.15 -20.28 -46.80
C ALA A 550 -51.70 -19.25 -45.72
N PHE A 551 -51.88 -17.94 -45.91
CA PHE A 551 -51.31 -16.91 -45.05
C PHE A 551 -52.22 -16.46 -43.90
N ASP A 552 -53.54 -16.61 -43.99
CA ASP A 552 -54.51 -16.24 -42.95
C ASP A 552 -55.02 -17.43 -42.12
N GLY A 553 -54.81 -18.67 -42.58
CA GLY A 553 -55.02 -19.87 -41.79
C GLY A 553 -56.21 -20.70 -42.27
N CYS A 554 -56.90 -21.35 -41.33
CA CYS A 554 -58.19 -21.97 -41.58
C CYS A 554 -59.23 -21.16 -40.82
N GLU A 555 -59.90 -20.24 -41.51
CA GLU A 555 -60.66 -19.14 -40.90
C GLU A 555 -62.03 -19.58 -40.39
N THR A 556 -62.54 -20.72 -40.87
CA THR A 556 -63.94 -21.10 -40.67
C THR A 556 -64.08 -22.45 -39.99
N GLY A 557 -64.85 -22.50 -38.90
CA GLY A 557 -65.22 -23.76 -38.26
C GLY A 557 -66.15 -24.59 -39.13
N ARG A 558 -66.01 -25.92 -39.12
CA ARG A 558 -66.69 -26.93 -39.98
C ARG A 558 -68.22 -26.94 -39.90
N PHE A 559 -68.81 -26.13 -39.02
CA PHE A 559 -70.25 -25.93 -38.87
C PHE A 559 -70.78 -24.63 -39.50
N MET A 560 -69.90 -23.81 -40.07
CA MET A 560 -70.23 -22.60 -40.81
C MET A 560 -69.85 -22.80 -42.30
N PRO A 561 -70.75 -22.49 -43.26
CA PRO A 561 -70.40 -22.54 -44.67
C PRO A 561 -69.39 -21.43 -45.00
N CYS A 562 -68.42 -21.73 -45.88
CA CYS A 562 -67.51 -20.73 -46.41
C CYS A 562 -68.30 -19.54 -47.00
N PRO A 563 -68.03 -18.30 -46.57
CA PRO A 563 -68.65 -17.11 -47.13
C PRO A 563 -68.40 -17.05 -48.64
N VAL A 564 -69.43 -16.68 -49.40
CA VAL A 564 -69.42 -16.71 -50.88
C VAL A 564 -68.60 -15.56 -51.49
N GLU A 565 -68.04 -14.68 -50.66
CA GLU A 565 -67.19 -13.55 -51.06
C GLU A 565 -66.03 -13.37 -50.06
N MET A 566 -64.97 -14.16 -50.24
CA MET A 566 -63.68 -14.00 -49.56
C MET A 566 -62.56 -13.90 -50.59
#